data_AF-B5JJ80-F1
#
_entry.id   AF-B5JJ80-F1
#
_cell.length_a   1.000
_cell.length_b   1.000
_cell.length_c   1.000
_cell.angle_alpha   90.00
_cell.angle_beta   90.00
_cell.angle_gamma   90.00
#
_symmetry.space_group_name_H-M   'P 1'
#
loop_
_entity.id
_entity.type
_entity.pdbx_description
1 polymer ?
#
loop_
_entity_poly.entity_id
_entity_poly.type
_entity_poly.pdbx_seq_one_letter_code
_entity_poly.pdbx_strand_id
1 'polypeptide(L)'
;MTSPKFKLVSWVAQIIAVLIMGQTLFFKFTAAPESVQLFTELNMEPHGRLIIGALELIACILLIIPSSIVYGALLGSSLMAGAIIGHVTELGWQGDRLELGIYAIVVLTCCISTIMIRRRELPLLKVIHSDKPTKRGRRK
;
A
#
# COMPACT_ATOMS: atom_id res chain seq x y z
N MET A 1 -14.12 12.29 -13.39
CA MET A 1 -14.70 11.47 -12.30
C MET A 1 -14.58 10.01 -12.68
N THR A 2 -14.13 9.15 -11.76
CA THR A 2 -14.09 7.68 -11.93
C THR A 2 -15.51 7.12 -12.02
N SER A 3 -15.75 6.15 -12.91
CA SER A 3 -17.08 5.53 -13.03
C SER A 3 -17.44 4.76 -11.76
N PRO A 4 -18.74 4.57 -11.42
CA PRO A 4 -19.16 3.82 -10.25
C PRO A 4 -18.58 2.39 -10.21
N LYS A 5 -18.50 1.74 -11.38
CA LYS A 5 -17.90 0.40 -11.52
C LYS A 5 -16.42 0.39 -11.13
N PHE A 6 -15.63 1.37 -11.61
CA PHE A 6 -14.21 1.46 -11.24
C PHE A 6 -14.01 1.78 -9.76
N LYS A 7 -14.91 2.59 -9.16
CA LYS A 7 -14.86 2.86 -7.71
C LYS A 7 -15.07 1.59 -6.89
N LEU A 8 -16.02 0.73 -7.30
CA LEU A 8 -16.25 -0.56 -6.65
C LEU A 8 -15.02 -1.48 -6.76
N VAL A 9 -14.45 -1.60 -7.96
CA VAL A 9 -13.22 -2.40 -8.19
C VAL A 9 -12.08 -1.92 -7.29
N SER A 10 -11.85 -0.61 -7.23
CA SER A 10 -10.80 -0.05 -6.36
C SER A 10 -11.10 -0.28 -4.88
N TRP A 11 -12.37 -0.20 -4.45
CA TRP A 11 -12.73 -0.45 -3.07
C TRP A 11 -12.50 -1.91 -2.67
N VAL A 12 -12.88 -2.87 -3.52
CA VAL A 12 -12.59 -4.30 -3.29
C VAL A 12 -11.09 -4.53 -3.19
N ALA A 13 -10.29 -3.95 -4.09
CA ALA A 13 -8.83 -4.05 -4.04
C ALA A 13 -8.24 -3.47 -2.73
N GLN A 14 -8.76 -2.35 -2.23
CA GLN A 14 -8.35 -1.77 -0.94
C GLN A 14 -8.63 -2.74 0.21
N ILE A 15 -9.83 -3.31 0.26
CA ILE A 15 -10.22 -4.24 1.33
C ILE A 15 -9.34 -5.49 1.32
N ILE A 16 -9.08 -6.08 0.15
CA ILE A 16 -8.17 -7.24 0.04
C ILE A 16 -6.78 -6.88 0.57
N ALA A 17 -6.22 -5.74 0.15
CA ALA A 17 -4.91 -5.29 0.59
C ALA A 17 -4.84 -5.06 2.11
N VAL A 18 -5.85 -4.38 2.68
CA VAL A 18 -5.95 -4.10 4.11
C VAL A 18 -6.08 -5.39 4.93
N LEU A 19 -6.89 -6.35 4.49
CA LEU A 19 -7.08 -7.61 5.21
C LEU A 19 -5.80 -8.45 5.23
N ILE A 20 -5.13 -8.60 4.09
CA ILE A 20 -3.89 -9.37 4.00
C ILE A 20 -2.78 -8.70 4.84
N MET A 21 -2.52 -7.40 4.64
CA MET A 21 -1.51 -6.70 5.45
C MET A 21 -1.88 -6.74 6.94
N GLY A 22 -3.14 -6.48 7.28
CA GLY A 22 -3.65 -6.52 8.65
C GLY A 22 -3.45 -7.87 9.33
N GLN A 23 -3.67 -8.98 8.63
CA GLN A 23 -3.34 -10.32 9.14
C GLN A 23 -1.84 -10.46 9.41
N THR A 24 -0.97 -9.98 8.53
CA THR A 24 0.49 -10.06 8.75
C THR A 24 0.97 -9.22 9.93
N LEU A 25 0.27 -8.13 10.25
CA LEU A 25 0.59 -7.27 11.41
C LEU A 25 0.47 -8.04 12.74
N PHE A 26 -0.50 -8.95 12.85
CA PHE A 26 -0.66 -9.76 14.06
C PHE A 26 0.65 -10.51 14.37
N PHE A 27 1.15 -11.29 13.41
CA PHE A 27 2.39 -12.06 13.57
C PHE A 27 3.60 -11.15 13.86
N LYS A 28 3.66 -9.99 13.20
CA LYS A 28 4.75 -9.02 13.41
C LYS A 28 4.69 -8.42 14.79
N PHE A 29 3.55 -7.96 15.30
CA PHE A 29 3.49 -7.29 16.60
C PHE A 29 3.45 -8.24 17.79
N THR A 30 2.95 -9.47 17.63
CA THR A 30 2.99 -10.50 18.69
C THR A 30 4.32 -11.24 18.77
N ALA A 31 5.30 -10.88 17.92
CA ALA A 31 6.58 -11.58 17.79
C ALA A 31 6.40 -13.11 17.62
N ALA A 32 5.50 -13.49 16.71
CA ALA A 32 5.31 -14.90 16.38
C ALA A 32 6.65 -15.52 15.91
N PRO A 33 6.97 -16.77 16.30
CA PRO A 33 8.26 -17.39 16.00
C PRO A 33 8.64 -17.33 14.51
N GLU A 34 7.67 -17.57 13.63
CA GLU A 34 7.86 -17.55 12.17
C GLU A 34 8.20 -16.13 11.67
N SER A 35 7.62 -15.10 12.30
CA SER A 35 7.90 -13.70 11.98
C SER A 35 9.27 -13.28 12.50
N VAL A 36 9.63 -13.67 13.72
CA VAL A 36 10.97 -13.39 14.28
C VAL A 36 12.05 -14.04 13.42
N GLN A 37 11.91 -15.32 13.09
CA GLN A 37 12.85 -16.05 12.24
C GLN A 37 13.01 -15.40 10.86
N LEU A 38 11.91 -15.01 10.21
CA LEU A 38 11.93 -14.29 8.92
C LEU A 38 12.79 -13.02 8.98
N PHE A 39 12.58 -12.18 9.99
CA PHE A 39 13.31 -10.93 10.12
C PHE A 39 14.75 -11.14 10.63
N THR A 40 15.03 -12.22 11.35
CA THR A 40 16.40 -12.63 11.71
C THR A 40 17.19 -13.07 10.48
N GLU A 41 16.61 -13.90 9.60
CA GLU A 41 17.22 -14.31 8.31
C GLU A 41 17.59 -13.09 7.45
N LEU A 42 16.72 -12.08 7.43
CA LEU A 42 16.96 -10.82 6.73
C LEU A 42 17.96 -9.87 7.44
N ASN A 43 18.50 -10.25 8.60
CA ASN A 43 19.32 -9.38 9.47
C ASN A 43 18.62 -8.06 9.84
N MET A 44 17.31 -8.10 9.99
CA MET A 44 16.43 -6.95 10.23
C MET A 44 15.72 -7.01 11.60
N GLU A 45 15.87 -8.08 12.37
CA GLU A 45 15.25 -8.20 13.69
C GLU A 45 16.01 -7.40 14.77
N PRO A 46 15.34 -6.70 15.72
CA PRO A 46 13.89 -6.48 15.85
C PRO A 46 13.35 -5.25 15.13
N HIS A 47 14.23 -4.32 14.78
CA HIS A 47 13.83 -2.98 14.33
C HIS A 47 13.08 -3.03 13.00
N GLY A 48 13.56 -3.81 12.03
CA GLY A 48 12.91 -3.96 10.73
C GLY A 48 11.53 -4.58 10.84
N ARG A 49 11.32 -5.59 11.70
CA ARG A 49 9.98 -6.18 11.93
C ARG A 49 9.00 -5.13 12.44
N LEU A 50 9.40 -4.36 13.45
CA LEU A 50 8.53 -3.35 14.07
C LEU A 50 8.30 -2.13 13.16
N ILE A 51 9.34 -1.67 12.45
CA ILE A 51 9.24 -0.54 11.51
C ILE A 51 8.37 -0.90 10.31
N ILE A 52 8.59 -2.07 9.69
CA ILE A 52 7.75 -2.52 8.57
C ILE A 52 6.32 -2.74 9.05
N GLY A 53 6.10 -3.35 10.21
CA GLY A 53 4.76 -3.48 10.79
C GLY A 53 4.08 -2.13 11.02
N ALA A 54 4.79 -1.12 11.54
CA ALA A 54 4.24 0.22 11.72
C ALA A 54 3.88 0.87 10.36
N LEU A 55 4.73 0.74 9.34
CA LEU A 55 4.48 1.28 8.01
C LEU A 55 3.29 0.59 7.31
N GLU A 56 3.15 -0.72 7.47
CA GLU A 56 2.00 -1.49 6.97
C GLU A 56 0.70 -1.09 7.67
N LEU A 57 0.73 -0.85 8.98
CA LEU A 57 -0.43 -0.32 9.71
C LEU A 57 -0.84 1.06 9.20
N ILE A 58 0.13 1.95 8.97
CA ILE A 58 -0.11 3.26 8.36
C ILE A 58 -0.72 3.08 6.95
N ALA A 59 -0.17 2.18 6.12
CA ALA A 59 -0.70 1.89 4.79
C ALA A 59 -2.16 1.42 4.86
N CYS A 60 -2.50 0.53 5.81
CA CYS A 60 -3.87 0.06 6.03
C CYS A 60 -4.83 1.22 6.37
N ILE A 61 -4.43 2.08 7.30
CA ILE A 61 -5.25 3.25 7.71
C ILE A 61 -5.46 4.19 6.53
N LEU A 62 -4.41 4.50 5.77
CA LEU A 62 -4.50 5.40 4.62
C LEU A 62 -5.34 4.81 3.48
N LEU A 63 -5.34 3.49 3.28
CA LEU A 63 -6.19 2.82 2.29
C LEU A 63 -7.69 2.89 2.62
N ILE A 64 -8.07 3.11 3.88
CA ILE A 64 -9.47 3.22 4.30
C ILE A 64 -9.96 4.67 4.21
N ILE A 65 -9.12 5.65 4.55
CA ILE A 65 -9.50 7.07 4.58
C ILE A 65 -9.63 7.61 3.14
N PRO A 66 -10.81 8.06 2.70
CA PRO A 66 -11.05 8.40 1.28
C PRO A 66 -10.11 9.46 0.69
N SER A 67 -9.63 10.40 1.50
CA SER A 67 -8.74 11.47 1.08
C SER A 67 -7.27 11.03 0.94
N SER A 68 -6.89 9.86 1.45
CA SER A 68 -5.50 9.39 1.47
C SER A 68 -5.27 8.03 0.81
N ILE A 69 -6.29 7.44 0.17
CA ILE A 69 -6.21 6.12 -0.49
C ILE A 69 -4.98 5.97 -1.39
N VAL A 70 -4.67 6.99 -2.22
CA VAL A 70 -3.53 6.92 -3.14
C VAL A 70 -2.20 6.87 -2.38
N TYR A 71 -2.06 7.59 -1.26
CA TYR A 71 -0.85 7.53 -0.43
C TYR A 71 -0.71 6.18 0.25
N GLY A 72 -1.81 5.62 0.77
CA GLY A 72 -1.83 4.27 1.33
C GLY A 72 -1.43 3.21 0.30
N ALA A 73 -1.94 3.33 -0.93
CA ALA A 73 -1.60 2.43 -2.02
C ALA A 73 -0.14 2.57 -2.48
N LEU A 74 0.41 3.79 -2.51
CA LEU A 74 1.82 4.02 -2.80
C LEU A 74 2.72 3.39 -1.73
N LEU A 75 2.44 3.66 -0.45
CA LEU A 75 3.19 3.08 0.65
C LEU A 75 3.12 1.55 0.64
N GLY A 76 1.92 0.98 0.51
CA GLY A 76 1.71 -0.46 0.40
C GLY A 76 2.49 -1.06 -0.78
N SER A 77 2.47 -0.42 -1.95
CA SER A 77 3.21 -0.91 -3.12
C SER A 77 4.73 -0.93 -2.88
N SER A 78 5.28 0.10 -2.22
CA SER A 78 6.70 0.15 -1.89
C SER A 78 7.11 -0.93 -0.88
N LEU A 79 6.27 -1.18 0.13
CA LEU A 79 6.52 -2.24 1.13
C LEU A 79 6.48 -3.63 0.48
N MET A 80 5.48 -3.89 -0.37
CA MET A 80 5.38 -5.18 -1.06
C MET A 80 6.50 -5.38 -2.09
N ALA A 81 6.96 -4.31 -2.74
CA ALA A 81 8.14 -4.39 -3.60
C ALA A 81 9.39 -4.79 -2.78
N GLY A 82 9.58 -4.22 -1.60
CA GLY A 82 10.66 -4.63 -0.68
C GLY A 82 10.54 -6.09 -0.24
N ALA A 83 9.34 -6.55 0.11
CA ALA A 83 9.09 -7.95 0.46
C ALA A 83 9.41 -8.91 -0.70
N ILE A 84 8.97 -8.59 -1.92
CA ILE A 84 9.26 -9.39 -3.13
C ILE A 84 10.76 -9.41 -3.42
N ILE A 85 11.46 -8.28 -3.26
CA ILE A 85 12.93 -8.25 -3.38
C ILE A 85 13.55 -9.22 -2.38
N GLY A 86 13.13 -9.20 -1.11
CA GLY A 86 13.59 -10.15 -0.10
C GLY A 86 13.36 -11.62 -0.49
N HIS A 87 12.23 -11.94 -1.14
CA HIS A 87 11.97 -13.27 -1.69
C HIS A 87 12.89 -13.66 -2.84
N VAL A 88 13.27 -12.69 -3.69
CA VAL A 88 14.16 -12.94 -4.82
C VAL A 88 15.62 -13.08 -4.36
N THR A 89 16.03 -12.40 -3.29
CA THR A 89 17.44 -12.37 -2.85
C THR A 89 17.77 -13.38 -1.76
N GLU A 90 17.01 -13.42 -0.66
CA GLU A 90 17.39 -14.15 0.56
C GLU A 90 16.40 -15.26 0.93
N LEU A 91 15.09 -15.01 0.81
CA LEU A 91 14.07 -15.91 1.38
C LEU A 91 13.66 -17.06 0.45
N GLY A 92 13.70 -16.84 -0.87
CA GLY A 92 13.21 -17.80 -1.86
C GLY A 92 11.67 -17.94 -1.91
N TRP A 93 11.22 -18.93 -2.69
CA TRP A 93 9.80 -19.17 -3.02
C TRP A 93 9.39 -20.63 -2.72
N GLN A 94 9.68 -21.12 -1.51
CA GLN A 94 9.45 -22.52 -1.13
C GLN A 94 8.83 -22.61 0.27
N GLY A 95 8.12 -23.71 0.54
CA GLY A 95 7.46 -23.95 1.83
C GLY A 95 6.56 -22.79 2.26
N ASP A 96 6.58 -22.46 3.54
CA ASP A 96 5.76 -21.39 4.13
C ASP A 96 6.10 -19.99 3.59
N ARG A 97 7.29 -19.81 2.99
CA ARG A 97 7.68 -18.55 2.34
C ARG A 97 6.91 -18.31 1.04
N LEU A 98 6.47 -19.37 0.35
CA LEU A 98 5.68 -19.23 -0.87
C LEU A 98 4.37 -18.47 -0.60
N GLU A 99 3.70 -18.78 0.50
CA GLU A 99 2.45 -18.13 0.90
C GLU A 99 2.65 -16.63 1.14
N LEU A 100 3.68 -16.25 1.91
CA LEU A 100 4.02 -14.84 2.17
C LEU A 100 4.38 -14.09 0.89
N GLY A 101 5.10 -14.72 -0.04
CA GLY A 101 5.43 -14.13 -1.33
C GLY A 101 4.20 -13.92 -2.21
N ILE A 102 3.25 -14.87 -2.22
CA ILE A 102 1.98 -14.74 -2.92
C ILE A 102 1.16 -13.59 -2.34
N TYR A 103 1.08 -13.47 -1.01
CA TYR A 103 0.43 -12.32 -0.36
C TYR A 103 1.06 -10.99 -0.80
N ALA A 104 2.38 -10.90 -0.87
CA ALA A 104 3.05 -9.70 -1.34
C ALA A 104 2.67 -9.33 -2.78
N ILE A 105 2.61 -10.32 -3.69
CA ILE A 105 2.20 -10.10 -5.09
C ILE A 105 0.73 -9.64 -5.18
N VAL A 106 -0.17 -10.29 -4.44
CA VAL A 106 -1.60 -9.96 -4.42
C VAL A 106 -1.81 -8.52 -3.93
N VAL A 107 -1.19 -8.15 -2.81
CA VAL A 107 -1.28 -6.81 -2.24
C VAL A 107 -0.67 -5.79 -3.20
N LEU A 108 0.50 -6.07 -3.79
CA LEU A 108 1.12 -5.18 -4.78
C LEU A 108 0.17 -4.90 -5.96
N THR A 109 -0.46 -5.95 -6.50
CA THR A 109 -1.41 -5.83 -7.62
C THR A 109 -2.64 -5.01 -7.23
N CYS A 110 -3.15 -5.20 -6.02
CA CYS A 110 -4.27 -4.41 -5.48
C CYS A 110 -3.90 -2.93 -5.30
N CYS A 111 -2.70 -2.65 -4.77
CA CYS A 111 -2.17 -1.29 -4.60
C CYS A 111 -1.96 -0.60 -5.96
N ILE A 112 -1.32 -1.26 -6.93
CA ILE A 112 -1.12 -0.72 -8.29
C ILE A 112 -2.47 -0.42 -8.95
N SER A 113 -3.42 -1.36 -8.88
CA SER A 113 -4.76 -1.17 -9.43
C SER A 113 -5.48 0.02 -8.79
N THR A 114 -5.34 0.18 -7.47
CA THR A 114 -5.92 1.31 -6.73
C THR A 114 -5.28 2.64 -7.14
N ILE A 115 -3.96 2.71 -7.28
CA ILE A 115 -3.25 3.89 -7.80
C ILE A 115 -3.76 4.22 -9.19
N MET A 116 -3.81 3.23 -10.10
CA MET A 116 -4.27 3.46 -11.47
C MET A 116 -5.70 4.00 -11.49
N ILE A 117 -6.63 3.45 -10.71
CA ILE A 117 -8.01 3.91 -10.70
C ILE A 117 -8.15 5.31 -10.06
N ARG A 118 -7.48 5.55 -8.93
CA ARG A 118 -7.71 6.74 -8.08
C ARG A 118 -6.68 7.86 -8.21
N ARG A 119 -5.65 7.72 -9.06
CA ARG A 119 -4.62 8.76 -9.29
C ARG A 119 -5.16 10.16 -9.62
N ARG A 120 -6.37 10.25 -10.19
CA ARG A 120 -7.01 11.53 -10.56
C ARG A 120 -7.84 12.16 -9.42
N GLU A 121 -7.96 11.49 -8.28
CA GLU A 121 -8.70 11.97 -7.11
C GLU A 121 -7.82 12.75 -6.12
N LEU A 122 -6.51 12.87 -6.40
CA LEU A 122 -5.56 13.61 -5.57
C LEU A 122 -5.97 15.09 -5.40
N PRO A 123 -6.17 15.57 -4.16
CA PRO A 123 -6.51 16.97 -3.89
C PRO A 123 -5.45 17.97 -4.38
N LEU A 124 -4.16 17.60 -4.32
CA LEU A 124 -3.03 18.45 -4.72
C LEU A 124 -3.06 18.87 -6.20
N LEU A 125 -3.56 18.01 -7.09
CA LEU A 125 -3.67 18.34 -8.52
C LEU A 125 -4.72 19.43 -8.80
N LYS A 126 -5.70 19.63 -7.91
CA LYS A 126 -6.69 20.69 -8.07
C LYS A 126 -6.14 22.07 -7.71
N VAL A 127 -5.21 22.14 -6.75
CA VAL A 127 -4.58 23.40 -6.34
C VAL A 127 -3.73 23.97 -7.47
N ILE A 128 -2.94 23.14 -8.17
CA ILE A 128 -2.07 23.57 -9.27
C ILE A 128 -2.88 24.04 -10.51
N HIS A 129 -4.08 23.47 -10.74
CA HIS A 129 -4.91 23.86 -11.90
C HIS A 129 -5.78 25.10 -11.64
N SER A 130 -5.78 25.65 -10.41
CA SER A 130 -6.62 26.79 -10.02
C SER A 130 -5.96 28.16 -10.23
N ASP A 131 -4.82 28.24 -10.91
CA ASP A 131 -4.11 29.49 -11.23
C ASP A 131 -4.26 29.89 -12.71
N LYS A 132 -5.47 29.81 -13.26
CA LYS A 132 -5.78 30.57 -14.48
C LYS A 132 -6.30 31.95 -14.08
N PRO A 133 -5.56 33.04 -14.35
CA PRO A 133 -6.07 34.38 -14.08
C PRO A 133 -7.32 34.60 -14.94
N THR A 134 -8.47 34.69 -14.27
CA THR A 134 -9.71 35.20 -14.87
C THR A 134 -9.43 36.62 -15.37
N LYS A 135 -9.28 36.78 -16.69
CA LYS A 135 -9.27 38.10 -17.33
C LYS A 135 -10.60 38.79 -17.01
N ARG A 136 -10.57 39.69 -16.04
CA ARG A 136 -11.68 40.56 -15.68
C ARG A 136 -11.89 41.54 -16.83
N GLY A 137 -12.81 41.21 -17.73
CA GLY A 137 -13.22 42.06 -18.83
C GLY A 137 -13.98 43.29 -18.32
N ARG A 138 -13.41 44.47 -18.62
CA ARG A 138 -14.03 45.80 -18.83
C ARG A 138 -15.44 46.05 -18.27
N ARG A 139 -15.57 47.12 -17.49
CA ARG A 139 -16.62 48.14 -17.70
C ARG A 139 -15.94 49.49 -17.94
N LYS A 140 -16.16 50.02 -19.15
CA LYS A 140 -16.06 51.45 -19.44
C LYS A 140 -17.41 52.08 -19.12
#